data_AF-A0A7X8IYP0-F1
#
_entry.id   AF-A0A7X8IYP0-F1
#
_cell.length_a   1.000
_cell.length_b   1.000
_cell.length_c   1.000
_cell.angle_alpha   90.00
_cell.angle_beta   90.00
_cell.angle_gamma   90.00
#
_symmetry.space_group_name_H-M   'P 1'
#
loop_
_entity.id
_entity.type
_entity.pdbx_description
1 polymer ?
#
loop_
_entity_poly.entity_id
_entity_poly.type
_entity_poly.pdbx_seq_one_letter_code
_entity_poly.pdbx_strand_id
1 'polypeptide(L)'
;MIFPCDGCGICCKHIEHIPQLKEFDTGNGRCKHLLDNNLCEIYSDRPDICRVDRMYELYFSSVMSKEDYINANLEGCKKLKMK
;
A
#
# COMPACT_ATOMS: atom_id res chain seq x y z
N MET A 1 2.80 -7.15 15.51
CA MET A 1 3.15 -5.78 15.08
C MET A 1 2.17 -5.33 14.01
N ILE A 2 1.75 -4.06 14.01
CA ILE A 2 0.89 -3.45 12.97
C ILE A 2 1.79 -2.60 12.08
N PHE A 3 1.52 -2.55 10.77
CA PHE A 3 2.30 -1.71 9.86
C PHE A 3 2.05 -0.21 10.14
N PRO A 4 3.07 0.58 10.51
CA PRO A 4 2.89 1.97 10.92
C PRO A 4 2.84 2.90 9.70
N CYS A 5 1.76 2.81 8.92
CA CYS A 5 1.54 3.73 7.81
C CYS A 5 1.37 5.17 8.33
N ASP A 6 2.16 6.11 7.81
CA ASP A 6 2.10 7.53 8.15
C ASP A 6 1.20 8.36 7.22
N GLY A 7 0.42 7.69 6.35
CA GLY A 7 -0.54 8.37 5.48
C GLY A 7 0.09 9.26 4.40
N CYS A 8 1.39 9.13 4.11
CA CYS A 8 2.10 10.00 3.16
C CYS A 8 1.64 9.89 1.69
N GLY A 9 0.83 8.90 1.34
CA GLY A 9 0.27 8.73 0.00
C GLY A 9 1.24 8.26 -1.10
N ILE A 10 2.53 8.03 -0.78
CA ILE A 10 3.54 7.69 -1.80
C ILE A 10 3.25 6.38 -2.55
N CYS A 11 2.65 5.39 -1.87
CA CYS A 11 2.23 4.14 -2.51
C CYS A 11 1.10 4.38 -3.52
N CYS A 12 0.21 5.33 -3.25
CA CYS A 12 -0.87 5.72 -4.15
C CYS A 12 -0.37 6.52 -5.37
N LYS A 13 0.90 6.95 -5.39
CA LYS A 13 1.52 7.60 -6.55
C LYS A 13 2.23 6.62 -7.48
N HIS A 14 2.35 5.35 -7.07
CA HIS A 14 3.15 4.33 -7.76
C HIS A 14 2.39 2.99 -7.86
N ILE A 15 1.11 3.03 -8.24
CA ILE A 15 0.26 1.82 -8.33
C ILE A 15 0.35 1.11 -9.68
N GLU A 16 1.03 1.67 -10.68
CA GLU A 16 1.21 1.12 -12.03
C GLU A 16 1.84 -0.29 -12.04
N HIS A 17 2.57 -0.62 -10.98
CA HIS A 17 3.23 -1.91 -10.81
C HIS A 17 2.36 -2.97 -10.14
N ILE A 18 1.10 -2.65 -9.80
CA ILE A 18 0.17 -3.53 -9.10
C ILE A 18 -1.02 -3.81 -10.04
N PRO A 19 -1.00 -4.91 -10.81
CA PRO A 19 -2.03 -5.20 -11.83
C PRO A 19 -3.45 -5.19 -11.29
N GLN A 20 -3.65 -5.63 -10.04
CA GLN A 20 -4.93 -5.66 -9.35
C GLN A 20 -5.49 -4.26 -9.04
N LEU A 21 -4.64 -3.21 -9.07
CA LEU A 21 -5.04 -1.83 -8.86
C LEU A 21 -5.25 -1.06 -10.16
N LYS A 22 -5.20 -1.70 -11.33
CA LYS A 22 -5.31 -1.04 -12.64
C LYS A 22 -6.57 -0.18 -12.80
N GLU A 23 -7.69 -0.57 -12.20
CA GLU A 23 -8.94 0.20 -12.23
C GLU A 23 -8.92 1.50 -11.40
N PHE A 24 -7.90 1.65 -10.54
CA PHE A 24 -7.66 2.84 -9.73
C PHE A 24 -6.63 3.76 -10.38
N ASP A 25 -5.84 3.28 -11.35
CA ASP A 25 -4.80 4.07 -12.01
C ASP A 25 -5.40 5.10 -12.97
N THR A 26 -4.99 6.37 -12.84
CA THR A 26 -5.33 7.45 -13.76
C THR A 26 -4.55 7.42 -15.08
N GLY A 27 -3.77 6.38 -15.32
CA GLY A 27 -2.96 6.16 -16.52
C GLY A 27 -1.51 6.63 -16.40
N ASN A 28 -1.09 7.04 -15.20
CA ASN A 28 0.25 7.55 -14.90
C ASN A 28 0.83 6.99 -13.59
N GLY A 29 0.24 5.90 -13.06
CA GLY A 29 0.64 5.31 -11.79
C GLY A 29 0.02 5.96 -10.55
N ARG A 30 -0.73 7.06 -10.72
CA ARG A 30 -1.45 7.69 -9.62
C ARG A 30 -2.84 7.05 -9.45
N CYS A 31 -3.17 6.74 -8.19
CA CYS A 31 -4.50 6.31 -7.79
C CYS A 31 -5.51 7.46 -7.86
N LYS A 32 -6.68 7.21 -8.44
CA LYS A 32 -7.80 8.16 -8.57
C LYS A 32 -8.35 8.69 -7.23
N HIS A 33 -8.16 7.95 -6.13
CA HIS A 33 -8.58 8.37 -4.78
C HIS A 33 -7.50 9.13 -4.01
N LEU A 34 -6.33 9.40 -4.61
CA LEU A 34 -5.33 10.24 -3.97
C LEU A 34 -5.71 11.70 -4.16
N LEU A 35 -5.90 12.41 -3.04
CA LEU A 35 -6.19 13.84 -3.01
C LEU A 35 -4.90 14.67 -3.19
N ASP A 36 -5.06 15.97 -3.43
CA ASP A 36 -3.92 16.89 -3.64
C ASP A 36 -3.09 17.08 -2.36
N ASN A 37 -3.69 16.89 -1.18
CA ASN A 37 -2.99 16.91 0.11
C ASN A 37 -2.28 15.58 0.44
N ASN A 38 -2.18 14.65 -0.52
CA ASN A 38 -1.61 13.29 -0.40
C ASN A 38 -2.39 12.31 0.48
N LEU A 39 -3.57 12.68 0.99
CA LEU A 39 -4.43 11.74 1.71
C LEU A 39 -5.24 10.90 0.73
N CYS A 40 -5.54 9.67 1.12
CA CYS A 40 -6.46 8.82 0.38
C CYS A 40 -7.89 9.15 0.81
N GLU A 41 -8.76 9.51 -0.14
CA GLU A 41 -10.17 9.83 0.08
C GLU A 41 -10.91 8.69 0.80
N ILE A 42 -10.56 7.45 0.48
CA ILE A 42 -11.16 6.23 1.03
C ILE A 42 -10.26 5.54 2.05
N TYR A 43 -9.41 6.27 2.80
CA TYR A 43 -8.37 5.66 3.65
C TYR A 43 -8.89 4.58 4.62
N SER A 44 -10.05 4.83 5.22
CA SER A 44 -10.73 3.89 6.15
C SER A 44 -11.36 2.69 5.45
N ASP A 45 -11.71 2.84 4.17
CA ASP A 45 -12.43 1.88 3.33
C ASP A 45 -11.56 1.32 2.18
N ARG A 46 -10.23 1.50 2.29
CA ARG A 46 -9.27 1.00 1.31
C ARG A 46 -9.51 -0.49 1.00
N PRO A 47 -9.33 -0.95 -0.24
CA PRO A 47 -9.40 -2.36 -0.57
C PRO A 47 -8.33 -3.15 0.21
N ASP A 48 -8.56 -4.45 0.43
CA ASP A 48 -7.65 -5.31 1.21
C ASP A 48 -6.20 -5.25 0.70
N ILE A 49 -6.00 -5.16 -0.62
CA ILE A 49 -4.66 -5.04 -1.23
C ILE A 49 -3.86 -3.81 -0.76
N CYS A 50 -4.54 -2.75 -0.35
CA CYS A 50 -3.92 -1.54 0.18
C CYS A 50 -3.71 -1.60 1.70
N ARG A 51 -4.08 -2.70 2.35
CA ARG A 51 -3.99 -2.91 3.80
C ARG A 51 -3.00 -4.04 4.10
N VAL A 52 -1.82 -3.66 4.58
CA VAL A 52 -0.72 -4.59 4.90
C VAL A 52 -1.19 -5.73 5.82
N ASP A 53 -1.87 -5.43 6.93
CA ASP A 53 -2.35 -6.47 7.85
C ASP A 53 -3.34 -7.45 7.20
N ARG A 54 -4.23 -6.98 6.31
CA ARG A 54 -5.20 -7.83 5.63
C ARG A 54 -4.54 -8.73 4.59
N MET A 55 -3.58 -8.19 3.84
CA MET A 55 -2.80 -9.00 2.91
C MET A 55 -2.00 -10.08 3.61
N TYR A 56 -1.46 -9.81 4.81
CA TYR A 56 -0.83 -10.84 5.63
C TYR A 56 -1.80 -11.96 5.96
N GLU A 57 -2.96 -11.63 6.51
CA GLU A 57 -3.97 -12.61 6.91
C GLU A 57 -4.43 -13.48 5.73
N LEU A 58 -4.72 -12.85 4.59
CA LEU A 58 -5.29 -13.51 3.43
C LEU A 58 -4.28 -14.33 2.62
N TYR A 59 -3.01 -13.89 2.54
CA TYR A 59 -2.06 -14.44 1.55
C TYR A 59 -0.69 -14.83 2.09
N PHE A 60 -0.21 -14.24 3.20
CA PHE A 60 1.19 -14.44 3.64
C PHE A 60 1.35 -15.12 5.00
N SER A 61 0.26 -15.31 5.74
CA SER A 61 0.26 -15.92 7.08
C SER A 61 0.75 -17.38 7.11
N SER A 62 0.64 -18.09 5.99
CA SER A 62 1.16 -19.45 5.80
C SER A 62 2.57 -19.48 5.20
N VAL A 63 3.11 -18.34 4.74
CA VAL A 63 4.36 -18.26 3.98
C VAL A 63 5.51 -17.71 4.83
N MET A 64 5.24 -16.78 5.73
CA MET A 64 6.26 -16.14 6.55
C MET A 64 5.68 -15.64 7.87
N SER A 65 6.56 -15.28 8.81
CA SER A 65 6.12 -14.68 10.06
C SER A 65 5.53 -13.29 9.83
N LYS A 66 4.63 -12.86 10.73
CA LYS A 66 4.09 -11.50 10.70
C LYS A 66 5.21 -10.45 10.82
N GLU A 67 6.25 -10.75 11.59
CA GLU A 67 7.38 -9.85 11.78
C GLU A 67 8.17 -9.64 10.48
N ASP A 68 8.55 -10.72 9.80
CA ASP A 68 9.28 -10.65 8.53
C ASP A 68 8.47 -9.91 7.46
N TYR A 69 7.17 -10.19 7.40
CA TYR A 69 6.27 -9.52 6.45
C TYR A 69 6.18 -8.01 6.72
N ILE A 70 6.06 -7.59 7.97
CA ILE A 70 6.02 -6.17 8.34
C ILE A 70 7.37 -5.50 8.04
N ASN A 71 8.48 -6.16 8.34
CA ASN A 71 9.83 -5.64 8.04
C ASN A 71 10.03 -5.44 6.53
N ALA A 72 9.63 -6.41 5.70
CA ALA A 72 9.68 -6.29 4.24
C ALA A 72 8.84 -5.10 3.73
N ASN A 73 7.64 -4.90 4.28
CA ASN A 73 6.78 -3.76 3.93
C ASN A 73 7.38 -2.41 4.38
N LEU A 74 8.03 -2.35 5.54
CA LEU A 74 8.72 -1.16 6.03
C LEU A 74 9.88 -0.78 5.11
N GLU A 75 10.69 -1.75 4.68
CA GLU A 75 11.76 -1.53 3.72
C GLU A 75 11.24 -1.05 2.36
N GLY A 76 10.18 -1.66 1.85
CA GLY A 76 9.51 -1.24 0.63
C GLY A 76 8.99 0.20 0.72
N CYS A 77 8.33 0.54 1.84
CA CYS A 77 7.85 1.89 2.13
C CYS A 77 8.99 2.92 2.15
N LYS A 78 10.11 2.61 2.82
CA LYS A 78 11.29 3.47 2.86
C LYS A 78 11.87 3.70 1.46
N LYS A 79 12.01 2.64 0.66
CA LYS A 79 12.50 2.73 -0.73
C LYS A 79 11.60 3.61 -1.59
N LEU A 80 10.27 3.47 -1.47
CA LEU A 80 9.31 4.32 -2.19
C LEU A 80 9.40 5.79 -1.80
N LYS A 81 9.67 6.11 -0.52
CA LYS A 81 9.84 7.49 -0.05
C LYS A 81 11.14 8.16 -0.48
N MET A 82 12.13 7.37 -0.91
CA MET A 82 13.43 7.87 -1.37
C MET A 82 13.52 8.00 -2.90
N LYS A 83 12.47 7.59 -3.62
CA LYS A 83 12.32 7.88 -5.05
C LYS A 83 11.90 9.33 -5.25
#